data_AF-A0A2B7WFE7-F1
#
_entry.id   AF-A0A2B7WFE7-F1
#
_cell.length_a   1.000
_cell.length_b   1.000
_cell.length_c   1.000
_cell.angle_alpha   90.00
_cell.angle_beta   90.00
_cell.angle_gamma   90.00
#
_symmetry.space_group_name_H-M   'P 1'
#
loop_
_entity.id
_entity.type
_entity.pdbx_description
1 polymer ?
#
loop_
_entity_poly.entity_id
_entity_poly.type
_entity_poly.pdbx_seq_one_letter_code
_entity_poly.pdbx_strand_id
1 'polypeptide(L)'
;MDPTMNNLLKWSIENSAPANPSDPSSNPAQPPRSLSPRALQRILLNAPSDAELMKNAMVAIRSPQTSLEDKLTAFDNLEQLVENLDNANNLGVLGLWEPLVEELGREESGRRMMAAWCVGTAVQNNDGAQGMLLSKAPTALATLLNLSQTDPDTA
;
A
#
# COMPACT_ATOMS: atom_id res chain seq x y z
N MET A 1 15.77 -17.30 -14.86
CA MET A 1 15.27 -15.95 -15.17
C MET A 1 14.17 -16.06 -16.21
N ASP A 2 13.02 -15.40 -16.02
CA ASP A 2 11.89 -15.47 -16.97
C ASP A 2 12.28 -14.82 -18.31
N PRO A 3 12.27 -15.56 -19.43
CA PRO A 3 12.60 -15.02 -20.77
C PRO A 3 11.73 -13.82 -21.17
N THR A 4 10.52 -13.74 -20.64
CA THR A 4 9.54 -12.68 -20.90
C THR A 4 9.98 -11.36 -20.27
N MET A 5 10.46 -11.37 -19.03
CA MET A 5 10.97 -10.18 -18.33
C MET A 5 12.21 -9.62 -19.00
N ASN A 6 13.07 -10.48 -19.53
CA ASN A 6 14.27 -10.05 -20.25
C ASN A 6 13.93 -9.34 -21.57
N ASN A 7 12.87 -9.81 -22.26
CA ASN A 7 12.38 -9.15 -23.47
C ASN A 7 11.70 -7.81 -23.17
N LEU A 8 11.02 -7.69 -22.02
CA LEU A 8 10.44 -6.44 -21.54
C LEU A 8 11.52 -5.39 -21.23
N LEU A 9 12.59 -5.79 -20.53
CA LEU A 9 13.71 -4.90 -20.21
C LEU A 9 14.43 -4.44 -21.48
N LYS A 10 14.64 -5.33 -22.46
CA LYS A 10 15.21 -4.94 -23.76
C LYS A 10 14.30 -3.94 -24.48
N TRP A 11 12.99 -4.20 -24.49
CA TRP A 11 12.03 -3.29 -25.09
C TRP A 11 12.02 -1.91 -24.41
N SER A 12 12.05 -1.85 -23.08
CA SER A 12 12.03 -0.56 -22.36
C SER A 12 13.30 0.24 -22.64
N ILE A 13 14.48 -0.40 -22.66
CA ILE A 13 15.75 0.26 -23.02
C ILE A 13 15.68 0.80 -24.45
N GLU A 14 15.18 0.02 -25.41
CA GLU A 14 15.03 0.42 -26.81
C GLU A 14 14.09 1.63 -27.00
N ASN A 15 13.10 1.82 -26.13
CA ASN A 15 12.07 2.87 -26.26
C ASN A 15 12.22 4.03 -25.25
N SER A 16 13.22 4.00 -24.37
CA SER A 16 13.46 5.06 -23.36
C SER A 16 14.60 6.01 -23.73
N ALA A 17 15.41 5.69 -24.75
CA ALA A 17 16.53 6.54 -25.16
C ALA A 17 16.08 7.57 -26.22
N PRO A 18 16.32 8.88 -26.02
CA PRO A 18 16.18 9.84 -27.12
C PRO A 18 17.24 9.55 -28.18
N ALA A 19 16.83 9.44 -29.44
CA ALA A 19 17.76 9.29 -30.55
C ALA A 19 18.64 10.54 -30.62
N ASN A 20 19.90 10.43 -30.18
CA ASN A 20 20.85 11.54 -30.21
C ASN A 20 21.37 11.66 -31.65
N PRO A 21 21.02 12.73 -32.40
CA PRO A 21 21.24 12.77 -33.86
C PRO A 21 22.71 12.90 -34.27
N SER A 22 23.63 13.06 -33.32
CA SER A 22 25.04 13.42 -33.55
C SER A 22 26.03 12.32 -33.18
N ASP A 23 25.55 11.14 -32.76
CA ASP A 23 26.42 10.02 -32.42
C ASP A 23 26.57 9.06 -33.61
N PRO A 24 27.76 8.94 -34.23
CA PRO A 24 27.97 8.06 -35.38
C PRO A 24 27.89 6.56 -35.02
N SER A 25 27.77 6.21 -33.73
CA SER A 25 27.50 4.86 -33.24
C SER A 25 26.01 4.56 -33.04
N SER A 26 25.11 5.51 -33.32
CA SER A 26 23.67 5.30 -33.23
C SER A 26 23.23 4.30 -34.30
N ASN A 27 22.93 3.06 -33.88
CA ASN A 27 22.31 2.06 -34.74
C ASN A 27 21.04 2.65 -35.38
N PRO A 28 20.77 2.41 -36.67
CA PRO A 28 19.55 2.89 -37.32
C PRO A 28 18.35 2.43 -36.51
N ALA A 29 17.43 3.36 -36.22
CA ALA A 29 16.22 3.10 -35.44
C ALA A 29 15.48 1.89 -36.04
N GLN A 30 15.66 0.73 -35.41
CA GLN A 30 14.89 -0.46 -35.75
C GLN A 30 13.42 -0.13 -35.47
N PRO A 31 12.48 -0.57 -36.32
CA PRO A 31 11.06 -0.37 -36.04
C PRO A 31 10.78 -0.94 -34.64
N PRO A 32 10.07 -0.18 -33.76
CA PRO A 32 9.89 -0.57 -32.38
C PRO A 32 9.27 -1.97 -32.35
N ARG A 33 9.98 -2.93 -31.75
CA ARG A 33 9.42 -4.27 -31.56
C ARG A 33 8.14 -4.10 -30.74
N SER A 34 7.01 -4.59 -31.24
CA SER A 34 5.77 -4.51 -30.46
C SER A 34 5.89 -5.36 -29.20
N LEU A 35 5.55 -4.80 -28.04
CA LEU A 35 5.36 -5.59 -26.82
C LEU A 35 4.33 -6.69 -27.10
N SER A 36 4.68 -7.94 -26.77
CA SER A 36 3.72 -9.03 -26.95
C SER A 36 2.47 -8.77 -26.08
N PRO A 37 1.25 -9.01 -26.58
CA PRO A 37 0.02 -8.86 -25.80
C PRO A 37 0.08 -9.62 -24.48
N ARG A 38 0.74 -10.80 -24.45
CA ARG A 38 0.93 -11.61 -23.24
C ARG A 38 1.84 -10.95 -22.19
N ALA A 39 2.84 -10.18 -22.62
CA ALA A 39 3.72 -9.45 -21.70
C ALA A 39 3.01 -8.21 -21.13
N LEU A 40 2.25 -7.49 -21.96
CA LEU A 40 1.34 -6.43 -21.52
C LEU A 40 0.26 -6.96 -20.56
N GLN A 41 -0.32 -8.12 -20.87
CA GLN A 41 -1.30 -8.78 -20.02
C GLN A 41 -0.69 -9.13 -18.66
N ARG A 42 0.57 -9.54 -18.58
CA ARG A 42 1.20 -9.83 -17.29
C ARG A 42 1.51 -8.58 -16.48
N ILE A 43 1.83 -7.46 -17.13
CA ILE A 43 2.12 -6.19 -16.43
C ILE A 43 0.82 -5.52 -15.96
N LEU A 44 -0.22 -5.49 -16.80
CA LEU A 44 -1.47 -4.77 -16.54
C LEU A 44 -2.54 -5.66 -15.89
N LEU A 45 -2.59 -6.94 -16.29
CA LEU A 45 -3.49 -8.01 -15.82
C LEU A 45 -3.29 -8.48 -14.38
N ASN A 46 -2.03 -8.59 -13.97
CA ASN A 46 -1.66 -9.32 -12.76
C ASN A 46 -1.26 -8.40 -11.61
N ALA A 47 -1.36 -7.08 -11.78
CA ALA A 47 -1.21 -6.16 -10.67
C ALA A 47 -2.47 -6.29 -9.79
N PRO A 48 -2.32 -6.56 -8.48
CA PRO A 48 -3.46 -6.54 -7.58
C PRO A 48 -4.07 -5.14 -7.56
N SER A 49 -5.39 -5.08 -7.44
CA SER A 49 -6.10 -3.84 -7.16
C SER A 49 -5.73 -3.29 -5.78
N ASP A 50 -5.92 -1.98 -5.56
CA ASP A 50 -5.72 -1.35 -4.25
C ASP A 50 -6.54 -2.05 -3.16
N ALA A 51 -7.78 -2.45 -3.46
CA ALA A 51 -8.61 -3.20 -2.52
C ALA A 51 -8.02 -4.57 -2.14
N GLU A 52 -7.36 -5.26 -3.08
CA GLU A 52 -6.63 -6.50 -2.79
C GLU A 52 -5.36 -6.22 -1.99
N LEU A 53 -4.62 -5.15 -2.33
CA LEU A 53 -3.43 -4.73 -1.58
C LEU A 53 -3.76 -4.37 -0.13
N MET A 54 -4.83 -3.60 0.11
CA MET A 54 -5.30 -3.24 1.45
C MET A 54 -5.66 -4.49 2.28
N LYS A 55 -6.35 -5.46 1.67
CA LYS A 55 -6.67 -6.73 2.31
C LYS A 55 -5.42 -7.54 2.62
N ASN A 56 -4.49 -7.64 1.67
CA ASN A 56 -3.23 -8.37 1.84
C ASN A 56 -2.37 -7.76 2.95
N ALA A 57 -2.31 -6.43 3.02
CA ALA A 57 -1.64 -5.72 4.10
C ALA A 57 -2.25 -6.08 5.46
N MET A 58 -3.58 -6.04 5.60
CA MET A 58 -4.25 -6.43 6.84
C MET A 58 -4.02 -7.90 7.22
N VAL A 59 -4.00 -8.81 6.23
CA VAL A 59 -3.64 -10.22 6.45
C VAL A 59 -2.21 -10.34 6.99
N ALA A 60 -1.26 -9.62 6.40
CA ALA A 60 0.14 -9.64 6.84
C ALA A 60 0.30 -9.07 8.26
N ILE A 61 -0.35 -7.93 8.55
CA ILE A 61 -0.37 -7.27 9.87
C ILE A 61 -0.85 -8.23 10.97
N ARG A 62 -1.92 -8.98 10.70
CA ARG A 62 -2.58 -9.84 11.70
C ARG A 62 -2.07 -11.27 11.74
N SER A 63 -1.27 -11.68 10.77
CA SER A 63 -0.73 -13.03 10.71
C SER A 63 0.23 -13.29 11.89
N PRO A 64 0.06 -14.40 12.63
CA PRO A 64 0.99 -14.79 13.69
C PRO A 64 2.33 -15.26 13.14
N GLN A 65 2.42 -15.57 11.84
CA GLN A 65 3.64 -16.04 11.18
C GLN A 65 4.49 -14.90 10.61
N THR A 66 3.98 -13.67 10.62
CA THR A 66 4.70 -12.50 10.13
C THR A 66 5.55 -11.89 11.23
N SER A 67 6.81 -11.59 10.93
CA SER A 67 7.71 -10.90 11.87
C SER A 67 7.18 -9.51 12.22
N LEU A 68 7.62 -8.92 13.33
CA LEU A 68 7.20 -7.56 13.68
C LEU A 68 7.62 -6.55 12.59
N GLU A 69 8.84 -6.65 12.07
CA GLU A 69 9.36 -5.77 11.01
C GLU A 69 8.51 -5.84 9.73
N ASP A 70 8.15 -7.06 9.31
CA ASP A 70 7.29 -7.25 8.14
C ASP A 70 5.85 -6.75 8.39
N LYS A 71 5.35 -6.83 9.64
CA LYS A 71 4.06 -6.22 10.00
C LYS A 71 4.11 -4.70 9.89
N LEU A 72 5.19 -4.06 10.34
CA LEU A 72 5.36 -2.60 10.22
C LEU A 72 5.44 -2.20 8.75
N THR A 73 6.17 -2.95 7.94
CA THR A 73 6.19 -2.76 6.48
C THR A 73 4.79 -2.90 5.87
N ALA A 74 4.00 -3.87 6.34
CA ALA A 74 2.61 -4.03 5.88
C ALA A 74 1.71 -2.86 6.33
N PHE A 75 1.93 -2.28 7.51
CA PHE A 75 1.27 -1.04 7.90
C PHE A 75 1.68 0.14 7.02
N ASP A 76 2.96 0.33 6.74
CA ASP A 76 3.45 1.40 5.85
C ASP A 76 2.80 1.30 4.46
N ASN A 77 2.68 0.08 3.93
CA ASN A 77 1.99 -0.17 2.67
C ASN A 77 0.49 0.14 2.74
N LEU A 78 -0.18 -0.22 3.85
CA LEU A 78 -1.59 0.12 4.05
C LEU A 78 -1.77 1.64 4.14
N GLU A 79 -0.88 2.32 4.84
CA GLU A 79 -0.98 3.76 5.05
C GLU A 79 -0.86 4.53 3.74
N GLN A 80 0.13 4.21 2.90
CA GLN A 80 0.27 4.80 1.57
C GLN A 80 -1.00 4.61 0.71
N LEU A 81 -1.67 3.47 0.82
CA LEU A 81 -2.91 3.23 0.08
C LEU A 81 -4.06 4.12 0.58
N VAL A 82 -4.15 4.34 1.89
CA VAL A 82 -5.24 5.13 2.50
C VAL A 82 -4.95 6.63 2.54
N GLU A 83 -3.79 7.10 2.07
CA GLU A 83 -3.60 8.50 1.67
C GLU A 83 -4.58 8.90 0.55
N ASN A 84 -4.99 7.94 -0.28
CA ASN A 84 -6.05 8.13 -1.27
C ASN A 84 -7.44 8.06 -0.60
N LEU A 85 -8.24 9.12 -0.77
CA LEU A 85 -9.56 9.24 -0.14
C LEU A 85 -10.55 8.13 -0.54
N ASP A 86 -10.52 7.65 -1.79
CA ASP A 86 -11.39 6.56 -2.22
C ASP A 86 -11.03 5.26 -1.52
N ASN A 87 -9.74 4.95 -1.40
CA ASN A 87 -9.25 3.80 -0.65
C ASN A 87 -9.55 3.92 0.86
N ALA A 88 -9.34 5.09 1.45
CA ALA A 88 -9.68 5.36 2.85
C ALA A 88 -11.18 5.09 3.13
N ASN A 89 -12.07 5.56 2.25
CA ASN A 89 -13.50 5.28 2.37
C ASN A 89 -13.83 3.79 2.13
N ASN A 90 -13.05 3.13 1.27
CA ASN A 90 -13.21 1.71 0.98
C ASN A 90 -12.85 0.81 2.18
N LEU A 91 -12.09 1.29 3.18
CA LEU A 91 -11.85 0.54 4.43
C LEU A 91 -13.15 0.03 5.06
N GLY A 92 -14.24 0.82 4.99
CA GLY A 92 -15.56 0.42 5.49
C GLY A 92 -16.19 -0.71 4.69
N VAL A 93 -16.16 -0.59 3.36
CA VAL A 93 -16.71 -1.60 2.44
C VAL A 93 -15.94 -2.92 2.54
N LEU A 94 -14.62 -2.85 2.72
CA LEU A 94 -13.75 -4.02 2.82
C LEU A 94 -13.75 -4.65 4.22
N GLY A 95 -14.44 -4.06 5.21
CA GLY A 95 -14.47 -4.55 6.59
C GLY A 95 -13.13 -4.42 7.31
N LEU A 96 -12.33 -3.40 6.97
CA LEU A 96 -10.97 -3.22 7.47
C LEU A 96 -10.87 -2.23 8.65
N TRP A 97 -11.93 -1.49 8.97
CA TRP A 97 -11.94 -0.59 10.13
C TRP A 97 -11.84 -1.33 11.46
N GLU A 98 -12.67 -2.35 11.68
CA GLU A 98 -12.63 -3.18 12.88
C GLU A 98 -11.24 -3.76 13.16
N PRO A 99 -10.61 -4.49 12.22
CA PRO A 99 -9.28 -5.02 12.46
C PRO A 99 -8.23 -3.92 12.65
N LEU A 100 -8.32 -2.78 11.96
CA LEU A 100 -7.39 -1.67 12.15
C LEU A 100 -7.51 -1.06 13.56
N VAL A 101 -8.73 -0.89 14.07
CA VAL A 101 -8.98 -0.39 15.43
C VAL A 101 -8.49 -1.37 16.49
N GLU A 102 -8.66 -2.68 16.28
CA GLU A 102 -8.10 -3.71 17.18
C GLU A 102 -6.58 -3.63 17.31
N GLU A 103 -5.88 -3.17 16.27
CA GLU A 103 -4.42 -3.05 16.29
C GLU A 103 -3.91 -1.93 17.22
N LEU A 104 -4.76 -0.97 17.58
CA LEU A 104 -4.45 0.06 18.59
C LEU A 104 -4.21 -0.55 19.99
N GLY A 105 -4.74 -1.75 20.26
CA GLY A 105 -4.62 -2.43 21.56
C GLY A 105 -3.51 -3.48 21.63
N ARG A 106 -2.56 -3.50 20.69
CA ARG A 106 -1.52 -4.55 20.64
C ARG A 106 -0.40 -4.30 21.63
N GLU A 107 0.24 -5.39 22.08
CA GLU A 107 1.37 -5.31 23.01
C GLU A 107 2.57 -4.62 22.36
N GLU A 108 2.80 -4.83 21.06
CA GLU A 108 3.92 -4.24 20.36
C GLU A 108 3.66 -2.75 20.03
N SER A 109 4.46 -1.84 20.60
CA SER A 109 4.31 -0.38 20.44
C SER A 109 4.28 0.07 18.98
N GLY A 110 5.15 -0.50 18.14
CA GLY A 110 5.18 -0.21 16.71
C GLY A 110 3.83 -0.46 16.03
N ARG A 111 3.11 -1.52 16.42
CA ARG A 111 1.78 -1.81 15.86
C ARG A 111 0.74 -0.80 16.32
N ARG A 112 0.75 -0.40 17.59
CA ARG A 112 -0.15 0.65 18.10
C ARG A 112 0.07 1.97 17.40
N MET A 113 1.33 2.39 17.30
CA MET A 113 1.75 3.61 16.61
C MET A 113 1.29 3.60 15.15
N MET A 114 1.59 2.52 14.41
CA MET A 114 1.25 2.43 13.00
C MET A 114 -0.25 2.29 12.74
N ALA A 115 -1.00 1.63 13.62
CA ALA A 115 -2.46 1.61 13.55
C ALA A 115 -3.04 3.02 13.75
N ALA A 116 -2.54 3.78 14.74
CA ALA A 116 -2.95 5.16 14.95
C ALA A 116 -2.58 6.06 13.76
N TRP A 117 -1.40 5.82 13.16
CA TRP A 117 -0.94 6.51 11.95
C TRP A 117 -1.87 6.27 10.77
N CYS A 118 -2.17 5.00 10.44
CA CYS A 118 -3.12 4.65 9.38
C CYS A 118 -4.52 5.25 9.62
N VAL A 119 -5.02 5.21 10.86
CA VAL A 119 -6.31 5.83 11.21
C VAL A 119 -6.26 7.34 10.97
N GLY A 120 -5.18 8.00 11.42
CA GLY A 120 -4.97 9.44 11.23
C GLY A 120 -4.94 9.84 9.75
N THR A 121 -4.17 9.11 8.93
CA THR A 121 -4.09 9.32 7.48
C THR A 121 -5.47 9.14 6.82
N ALA A 122 -6.19 8.06 7.15
CA ALA A 122 -7.50 7.79 6.55
C ALA A 122 -8.55 8.88 6.84
N VAL A 123 -8.55 9.46 8.05
CA VAL A 123 -9.55 10.47 8.47
C VAL A 123 -9.16 11.92 8.14
N GLN A 124 -7.90 12.16 7.75
CA GLN A 124 -7.39 13.50 7.50
C GLN A 124 -8.17 14.16 6.35
N ASN A 125 -8.88 15.25 6.65
CA ASN A 125 -9.74 15.96 5.69
C ASN A 125 -10.76 15.05 4.95
N ASN A 126 -11.22 13.98 5.61
CA ASN A 126 -12.12 12.97 5.03
C ASN A 126 -13.34 12.72 5.93
N ASP A 127 -14.43 13.44 5.70
CA ASP A 127 -15.67 13.33 6.48
C ASP A 127 -16.27 11.91 6.48
N GLY A 128 -16.13 11.17 5.37
CA GLY A 128 -16.62 9.79 5.25
C GLY A 128 -15.88 8.85 6.19
N ALA A 129 -14.55 8.89 6.17
CA ALA A 129 -13.71 8.11 7.08
C ALA A 129 -13.85 8.57 8.54
N GLN A 130 -14.02 9.87 8.81
CA GLN A 130 -14.32 10.37 10.16
C GLN A 130 -15.64 9.80 10.68
N GLY A 131 -16.69 9.78 9.85
CA GLY A 131 -17.95 9.14 10.19
C GLY A 131 -17.81 7.65 10.48
N MET A 132 -16.99 6.94 9.70
CA MET A 132 -16.69 5.53 9.95
C MET A 132 -15.94 5.31 11.27
N LEU A 133 -14.92 6.11 11.59
CA LEU A 133 -14.21 6.04 12.86
C LEU A 133 -15.16 6.30 14.04
N LEU A 134 -16.03 7.32 13.94
CA LEU A 134 -17.04 7.63 14.94
C LEU A 134 -18.06 6.51 15.12
N SER A 135 -18.38 5.76 14.07
CA SER A 135 -19.25 4.58 14.17
C SER A 135 -18.66 3.45 15.02
N LYS A 136 -17.33 3.47 15.25
CA LYS A 136 -16.62 2.52 16.13
C LYS A 136 -16.47 3.03 17.57
N ALA A 137 -17.16 4.11 17.91
CA ALA A 137 -17.22 4.62 19.27
C ALA A 137 -17.98 3.65 20.21
N PRO A 138 -17.66 3.66 21.52
CA PRO A 138 -16.61 4.45 22.15
C PRO A 138 -15.20 3.89 21.92
N THR A 139 -15.08 2.63 21.48
CA THR A 139 -13.82 1.87 21.47
C THR A 139 -12.69 2.60 20.75
N ALA A 140 -12.86 3.05 19.51
CA ALA A 140 -11.76 3.62 18.74
C ALA A 140 -11.22 4.93 19.34
N LEU A 141 -12.11 5.90 19.63
CA LEU A 141 -11.70 7.19 20.20
C LEU A 141 -11.19 7.07 21.64
N ALA A 142 -11.81 6.22 22.46
CA ALA A 142 -11.35 6.00 23.83
C ALA A 142 -9.96 5.36 23.85
N THR A 143 -9.70 4.38 22.98
CA THR A 143 -8.38 3.76 22.87
C THR A 143 -7.33 4.76 22.41
N LEU A 144 -7.61 5.56 21.36
CA LEU A 144 -6.68 6.60 20.90
C LEU A 144 -6.37 7.64 22.00
N LEU A 145 -7.39 8.08 22.74
CA LEU A 145 -7.20 9.00 23.86
C LEU A 145 -6.35 8.38 24.97
N ASN A 146 -6.64 7.13 25.35
CA ASN A 146 -5.85 6.42 26.35
C ASN A 146 -4.39 6.25 25.91
N LEU A 147 -4.14 5.86 24.66
CA LEU A 147 -2.78 5.76 24.12
C LEU A 147 -2.04 7.09 24.21
N SER A 148 -2.70 8.21 23.89
CA SER A 148 -2.06 9.53 23.95
C SER A 148 -1.64 9.96 25.38
N GLN A 149 -2.17 9.30 26.41
CA GLN A 149 -1.95 9.66 27.82
C GLN A 149 -1.11 8.63 28.58
N THR A 150 -1.24 7.35 28.23
CA THR A 150 -0.76 6.23 29.05
C THR A 150 -0.11 5.12 28.22
N ASP A 151 0.36 5.38 27.01
CA ASP A 151 1.08 4.36 26.25
C ASP A 151 2.38 3.96 27.00
N PRO A 152 2.55 2.67 27.34
CA PRO A 152 3.62 2.20 28.21
C PRO A 152 5.03 2.39 27.62
N ASP A 153 5.14 2.57 26.31
CA ASP A 153 6.42 2.72 25.60
C ASP A 153 6.75 4.19 25.28
N THR A 154 5.92 5.14 25.74
CA THR A 154 6.14 6.59 25.58
C THR A 154 6.29 7.35 26.91
N ALA A 155 6.11 6.66 28.03
CA ALA A 155 6.23 7.20 29.39
C ALA A 155 7.69 7.25 29.89
#